data_AF-A0A1V2UPL8-F1
#
_entry.id   AF-A0A1V2UPL8-F1
#
_cell.length_a   1.000
_cell.length_b   1.000
_cell.length_c   1.000
_cell.angle_alpha   90.00
_cell.angle_beta   90.00
_cell.angle_gamma   90.00
#
_symmetry.space_group_name_H-M   'P 1'
#
loop_
_entity.id
_entity.type
_entity.pdbx_description
1 polymer ?
#
loop_
_entity_poly.entity_id
_entity_poly.type
_entity_poly.pdbx_seq_one_letter_code
_entity_poly.pdbx_strand_id
1 'polypeptide(L)'
;MEINGIEYTIGRLNAVDQFHVSRKIAPIVPQLLPIIAEVAKGDLTKAIAAIEENEKKVKKAEESGEDEKTSLELDAIPDLGDLKPLAEAFSPLMEVFASMPEEDVNFIIYKCLSVVKRGGAVVCRNNTIMFDDLDMTQLLPLVIATIRINLGNFILGLLTQASSMQKQPQ
;
A
#
# COMPACT_ATOMS: atom_id res chain seq x y z
N MET A 1 -4.51 -11.35 11.04
CA MET A 1 -4.66 -9.88 11.07
C MET A 1 -6.12 -9.56 10.84
N GLU A 2 -6.62 -8.51 11.46
CA GLU A 2 -8.01 -8.09 11.32
C GLU A 2 -8.07 -6.83 10.46
N ILE A 3 -9.01 -6.78 9.51
CA ILE A 3 -9.32 -5.59 8.70
C ILE A 3 -10.84 -5.50 8.63
N ASN A 4 -11.41 -4.35 8.97
CA ASN A 4 -12.86 -4.11 8.95
C ASN A 4 -13.68 -5.17 9.70
N GLY A 5 -13.20 -5.68 10.85
CA GLY A 5 -13.88 -6.73 11.62
C GLY A 5 -13.77 -8.14 11.04
N ILE A 6 -12.99 -8.33 9.96
CA ILE A 6 -12.78 -9.62 9.32
C ILE A 6 -11.38 -10.13 9.63
N GLU A 7 -11.29 -11.37 10.13
CA GLU A 7 -10.02 -12.04 10.38
C GLU A 7 -9.45 -12.70 9.11
N TYR A 8 -8.19 -12.35 8.82
CA TYR A 8 -7.38 -12.95 7.76
C TYR A 8 -6.13 -13.63 8.31
N THR A 9 -5.76 -14.76 7.72
CA THR A 9 -4.49 -15.45 7.95
C THR A 9 -3.63 -15.38 6.70
N ILE A 10 -2.37 -14.95 6.85
CA ILE A 10 -1.42 -14.85 5.74
C ILE A 10 -0.55 -16.10 5.71
N GLY A 11 -0.60 -16.82 4.58
CA GLY A 11 0.23 -17.99 4.32
C GLY A 11 1.62 -17.64 3.75
N ARG A 12 2.33 -18.70 3.32
CA ARG A 12 3.66 -18.58 2.72
C ARG A 12 3.62 -18.84 1.22
N LEU A 13 4.21 -17.93 0.45
CA LEU A 13 4.54 -18.16 -0.94
C LEU A 13 5.63 -19.24 -1.03
N ASN A 14 5.57 -20.09 -2.06
CA ASN A 14 6.69 -20.98 -2.36
C ASN A 14 7.91 -20.18 -2.89
N ALA A 15 9.08 -20.82 -2.94
CA ALA A 15 10.32 -20.14 -3.32
C ALA A 15 10.28 -19.55 -4.75
N VAL A 16 9.62 -20.21 -5.68
CA VAL A 16 9.52 -19.76 -7.08
C VAL A 16 8.61 -18.53 -7.19
N ASP A 17 7.46 -18.56 -6.52
CA ASP A 17 6.57 -17.40 -6.44
C ASP A 17 7.24 -16.23 -5.71
N GLN A 18 7.97 -16.48 -4.63
CA GLN A 18 8.76 -15.43 -3.96
C GLN A 18 9.78 -14.80 -4.91
N PHE A 19 10.49 -15.61 -5.71
CA PHE A 19 11.45 -15.12 -6.70
C PHE A 19 10.78 -14.30 -7.81
N HIS A 20 9.62 -14.72 -8.32
CA HIS A 20 8.92 -13.96 -9.36
C HIS A 20 8.36 -12.64 -8.83
N VAL A 21 7.77 -12.65 -7.64
CA VAL A 21 7.28 -11.42 -7.01
C VAL A 21 8.46 -10.50 -6.68
N SER A 22 9.56 -11.02 -6.14
CA SER A 22 10.75 -10.23 -5.81
C SER A 22 11.38 -9.60 -7.06
N ARG A 23 11.47 -10.34 -8.18
CA ARG A 23 11.97 -9.84 -9.47
C ARG A 23 11.13 -8.67 -10.00
N LYS A 24 9.81 -8.69 -9.84
CA LYS A 24 8.90 -7.62 -10.29
C LYS A 24 8.94 -6.39 -9.40
N ILE A 25 9.17 -6.57 -8.10
CA ILE A 25 9.28 -5.45 -7.13
C ILE A 25 10.67 -4.82 -7.15
N ALA A 26 11.73 -5.58 -7.43
CA ALA A 26 13.12 -5.13 -7.34
C ALA A 26 13.44 -3.80 -8.05
N PRO A 27 12.95 -3.51 -9.29
CA PRO A 27 13.23 -2.25 -9.98
C PRO A 27 12.73 -1.00 -9.25
N ILE A 28 11.72 -1.17 -8.41
CA ILE A 28 11.02 -0.10 -7.70
C ILE A 28 11.60 0.14 -6.31
N VAL A 29 12.26 -0.85 -5.71
CA VAL A 29 12.83 -0.75 -4.35
C VAL A 29 13.71 0.49 -4.14
N PRO A 30 14.60 0.89 -5.07
CA PRO A 30 15.41 2.11 -4.90
C PRO A 30 14.56 3.39 -4.81
N GLN A 31 13.48 3.47 -5.58
CA GLN A 31 12.58 4.63 -5.60
C GLN A 31 11.76 4.73 -4.30
N LEU A 32 11.45 3.58 -3.68
CA LEU A 32 10.75 3.51 -2.40
C LEU A 32 11.68 3.67 -1.18
N LEU A 33 13.01 3.69 -1.36
CA LEU A 33 13.98 3.79 -0.27
C LEU A 33 13.72 4.97 0.69
N PRO A 34 13.47 6.21 0.20
CA PRO A 34 13.23 7.35 1.07
C PRO A 34 11.99 7.13 1.95
N ILE A 35 10.94 6.56 1.36
CA ILE A 35 9.67 6.28 2.04
C ILE A 35 9.86 5.17 3.08
N ILE A 36 10.53 4.07 2.71
CA ILE A 36 10.84 2.97 3.63
C ILE A 36 11.66 3.48 4.83
N ALA A 37 12.63 4.37 4.59
CA ALA A 37 13.43 4.99 5.64
C ALA A 37 12.58 5.89 6.55
N GLU A 38 11.66 6.67 5.99
CA GLU A 38 10.77 7.56 6.76
C GLU A 38 9.74 6.78 7.60
N VAL A 39 9.21 5.70 7.05
CA VAL A 39 8.36 4.74 7.78
C VAL A 39 9.12 4.12 8.95
N ALA A 40 10.37 3.68 8.73
CA ALA A 40 11.19 3.05 9.76
C ALA A 40 11.53 4.00 10.92
N LYS A 41 11.60 5.32 10.67
CA LYS A 41 11.77 6.34 11.72
C LYS A 41 10.49 6.64 12.50
N GLY A 42 9.34 6.12 12.06
CA GLY A 42 8.03 6.37 12.68
C GLY A 42 7.37 7.69 12.26
N ASP A 43 7.94 8.40 11.28
CA ASP A 43 7.43 9.70 10.83
C ASP A 43 6.20 9.55 9.92
N LEU A 44 6.05 8.44 9.19
CA LEU A 44 4.80 8.15 8.46
C LEU A 44 3.60 8.03 9.40
N THR A 45 3.77 7.45 10.59
CA THR A 45 2.69 7.37 11.59
C THR A 45 2.24 8.76 12.05
N LYS A 46 3.17 9.72 12.14
CA LYS A 46 2.85 11.12 12.46
C LYS A 46 2.15 11.82 11.30
N ALA A 47 2.57 11.56 10.07
CA ALA A 47 1.93 12.08 8.87
C ALA A 47 0.49 11.55 8.72
N ILE A 48 0.28 10.25 8.93
CA ILE A 48 -1.06 9.62 8.94
C ILE A 48 -1.92 10.18 10.08
N ALA A 49 -1.36 10.32 11.29
CA ALA A 49 -2.09 10.92 12.42
C ALA A 49 -2.49 12.38 12.16
N ALA A 50 -1.63 13.16 11.49
CA ALA A 50 -1.95 14.53 11.10
C ALA A 50 -3.07 14.60 10.05
N ILE A 51 -3.12 13.63 9.12
CA ILE A 51 -4.20 13.50 8.13
C ILE A 51 -5.51 13.10 8.83
N GLU A 52 -5.48 12.12 9.73
CA GLU A 52 -6.65 11.69 10.51
C GLU A 52 -7.20 12.80 11.43
N GLU A 53 -6.34 13.62 12.02
CA GLU A 53 -6.76 14.80 12.80
C GLU A 53 -7.40 15.87 11.91
N ASN A 54 -6.92 16.04 10.68
CA ASN A 54 -7.53 16.96 9.72
C ASN A 54 -8.88 16.44 9.20
N GLU A 55 -9.03 15.15 8.91
CA GLU A 55 -10.34 14.56 8.57
C GLU A 55 -11.37 14.75 9.69
N LYS A 56 -10.96 14.64 10.97
CA LYS A 56 -11.84 14.91 12.12
C LYS A 56 -12.24 16.38 12.23
N LYS A 57 -11.39 17.31 11.78
CA LYS A 57 -11.72 18.76 11.74
C LYS A 57 -12.70 19.08 10.61
N VAL A 58 -12.55 18.45 9.44
CA VAL A 58 -13.46 18.60 8.30
C VAL A 58 -14.86 18.10 8.66
N LYS A 59 -14.99 16.92 9.26
CA LYS A 59 -16.28 16.37 9.72
C LYS A 59 -16.97 17.23 10.80
N LYS A 60 -16.19 17.97 11.60
CA LYS A 60 -16.72 18.86 12.64
C LYS A 60 -17.23 20.19 12.08
N ALA A 61 -16.78 20.59 10.89
CA ALA A 61 -17.26 21.76 10.16
C ALA A 61 -18.56 21.46 9.39
N GLU A 62 -18.80 20.20 9.02
CA GLU A 62 -20.03 19.74 8.36
C GLU A 62 -21.24 19.62 9.32
N GLU A 63 -21.03 19.58 10.64
CA GLU A 63 -22.11 19.53 11.65
C GLU A 63 -22.71 20.91 11.98
N SER A 64 -22.08 22.01 11.56
CA SER A 64 -22.66 23.36 11.62
C SER A 64 -23.36 23.67 10.29
N GLY A 65 -24.61 23.19 10.19
CA GLY A 65 -25.39 23.22 8.97
C GLY A 65 -25.75 24.63 8.46
N GLU A 66 -25.84 24.72 7.14
CA GLU A 66 -26.84 25.51 6.42
C GLU A 66 -27.10 24.86 5.05
N ASP A 67 -28.38 24.67 4.74
CA ASP A 67 -28.97 23.93 3.62
C ASP A 67 -28.73 24.54 2.23
N GLU A 68 -28.53 23.74 1.17
CA GLU A 68 -29.58 23.30 0.23
C GLU A 68 -29.02 22.73 -1.11
N LYS A 69 -29.67 21.65 -1.57
CA LYS A 69 -29.88 21.16 -2.94
C LYS A 69 -28.76 20.46 -3.75
N THR A 70 -28.99 19.15 -3.86
CA THR A 70 -28.55 18.18 -4.85
C THR A 70 -28.58 18.66 -6.31
N SER A 71 -27.40 18.74 -6.92
CA SER A 71 -27.11 18.26 -8.27
C SER A 71 -25.73 17.61 -8.23
N LEU A 72 -25.59 16.45 -8.87
CA LEU A 72 -24.33 15.70 -8.97
C LEU A 72 -23.32 16.53 -9.79
N GLU A 73 -22.60 17.42 -9.12
CA GLU A 73 -21.49 18.17 -9.70
C GLU A 73 -20.16 17.62 -9.15
N LEU A 74 -19.20 17.46 -10.06
CA LEU A 74 -17.83 17.00 -9.85
C LEU A 74 -16.97 17.95 -8.99
N ASP A 75 -17.58 18.87 -8.24
CA ASP A 75 -16.93 20.03 -7.63
C ASP A 75 -16.70 19.93 -6.11
N ALA A 76 -16.78 18.72 -5.53
CA ALA A 76 -16.40 18.46 -4.14
C ALA A 76 -15.04 17.73 -4.01
N ILE A 77 -14.09 18.04 -4.89
CA ILE A 77 -12.68 17.74 -4.63
C ILE A 77 -12.17 18.87 -3.74
N PRO A 78 -11.75 18.62 -2.48
CA PRO A 78 -11.27 19.69 -1.60
C PRO A 78 -10.07 20.41 -2.24
N ASP A 79 -9.91 21.70 -1.91
CA ASP A 79 -8.79 22.53 -2.36
C ASP A 79 -7.44 21.80 -2.14
N LEU A 80 -6.90 21.25 -3.22
CA LEU A 80 -5.68 20.44 -3.25
C LEU A 80 -4.42 21.26 -2.89
N GLY A 81 -4.54 22.57 -2.63
CA GLY A 81 -3.45 23.41 -2.17
C GLY A 81 -2.77 22.91 -0.89
N ASP A 82 -3.55 22.39 0.06
CA ASP A 82 -3.04 21.84 1.35
C ASP A 82 -2.60 20.37 1.25
N LEU A 83 -2.90 19.70 0.14
CA LEU A 83 -2.40 18.37 -0.16
C LEU A 83 -1.05 18.40 -0.86
N LYS A 84 -0.50 19.57 -1.18
CA LYS A 84 0.80 19.68 -1.85
C LYS A 84 1.95 18.99 -1.08
N PRO A 85 2.10 19.16 0.24
CA PRO A 85 3.12 18.43 1.00
C PRO A 85 2.89 16.91 1.00
N LEU A 86 1.62 16.49 0.98
CA LEU A 86 1.25 15.08 0.87
C LEU A 86 1.55 14.54 -0.53
N ALA A 87 1.14 15.25 -1.57
CA ALA A 87 1.38 14.91 -2.97
C ALA A 87 2.88 14.85 -3.27
N GLU A 88 3.69 15.78 -2.75
CA GLU A 88 5.15 15.74 -2.87
C GLU A 88 5.75 14.53 -2.14
N ALA A 89 5.22 14.16 -0.96
CA ALA A 89 5.64 12.96 -0.24
C ALA A 89 5.22 11.64 -0.93
N PHE A 90 4.08 11.65 -1.64
CA PHE A 90 3.54 10.49 -2.36
C PHE A 90 3.94 10.45 -3.84
N SER A 91 4.53 11.52 -4.41
CA SER A 91 4.94 11.60 -5.82
C SER A 91 5.84 10.43 -6.23
N PRO A 92 6.88 10.04 -5.45
CA PRO A 92 7.70 8.89 -5.79
C PRO A 92 6.91 7.57 -5.81
N LEU A 93 5.87 7.44 -4.96
CA LEU A 93 4.96 6.30 -5.01
C LEU A 93 4.10 6.32 -6.27
N MET A 94 3.56 7.48 -6.66
CA MET A 94 2.74 7.61 -7.87
C MET A 94 3.52 7.28 -9.14
N GLU A 95 4.76 7.75 -9.26
CA GLU A 95 5.65 7.43 -10.39
C GLU A 95 5.97 5.93 -10.43
N VAL A 96 6.23 5.33 -9.27
CA VAL A 96 6.40 3.88 -9.12
C VAL A 96 5.18 3.11 -9.61
N PHE A 97 3.98 3.51 -9.17
CA PHE A 97 2.74 2.85 -9.58
C PHE A 97 2.47 3.03 -11.08
N ALA A 98 2.76 4.21 -11.63
CA ALA A 98 2.58 4.51 -13.05
C ALA A 98 3.58 3.76 -13.95
N SER A 99 4.78 3.47 -13.45
CA SER A 99 5.82 2.77 -14.20
C SER A 99 5.66 1.25 -14.22
N MET A 100 4.83 0.68 -13.34
CA MET A 100 4.63 -0.77 -13.28
C MET A 100 3.65 -1.23 -14.37
N PRO A 101 4.02 -2.23 -15.20
CA PRO A 101 3.09 -2.84 -16.14
C PRO A 101 1.87 -3.43 -15.43
N GLU A 102 0.69 -3.29 -16.03
CA GLU A 102 -0.55 -3.82 -15.44
C GLU A 102 -0.47 -5.34 -15.19
N GLU A 103 0.18 -6.08 -16.09
CA GLU A 103 0.41 -7.52 -15.92
C GLU A 103 1.25 -7.86 -14.67
N ASP A 104 2.19 -6.99 -14.30
CA ASP A 104 3.03 -7.16 -13.13
C ASP A 104 2.25 -6.86 -11.85
N VAL A 105 1.46 -5.79 -11.86
CA VAL A 105 0.53 -5.43 -10.78
C VAL A 105 -0.43 -6.58 -10.52
N ASN A 106 -1.12 -7.05 -11.56
CA ASN A 106 -2.09 -8.15 -11.47
C ASN A 106 -1.44 -9.43 -10.97
N PHE A 107 -0.25 -9.77 -11.48
CA PHE A 107 0.50 -10.93 -11.01
C PHE A 107 0.81 -10.85 -9.51
N ILE A 108 1.32 -9.71 -9.03
CA ILE A 108 1.67 -9.51 -7.63
C ILE A 108 0.42 -9.62 -6.75
N ILE A 109 -0.67 -8.95 -7.12
CA ILE A 109 -1.93 -8.96 -6.37
C ILE A 109 -2.45 -10.40 -6.25
N TYR A 110 -2.66 -11.09 -7.37
CA TYR A 110 -3.25 -12.43 -7.34
C TYR A 110 -2.37 -13.44 -6.62
N LYS A 111 -1.04 -13.36 -6.79
CA LYS A 111 -0.11 -14.26 -6.09
C LYS A 111 -0.10 -14.00 -4.59
N CYS A 112 -0.06 -12.74 -4.16
CA CYS A 112 -0.14 -12.42 -2.74
C CYS A 112 -1.45 -12.91 -2.13
N LEU A 113 -2.59 -12.63 -2.75
CA LEU A 113 -3.90 -13.05 -2.25
C LEU A 113 -4.10 -14.58 -2.29
N SER A 114 -3.36 -15.31 -3.13
CA SER A 114 -3.48 -16.78 -3.25
C SER A 114 -3.09 -17.54 -1.99
N VAL A 115 -2.29 -16.91 -1.12
CA VAL A 115 -1.87 -17.49 0.17
C VAL A 115 -2.63 -16.88 1.36
N VAL A 116 -3.51 -15.93 1.13
CA VAL A 116 -4.35 -15.33 2.18
C VAL A 116 -5.60 -16.18 2.38
N LYS A 117 -5.97 -16.39 3.65
CA LYS A 117 -7.19 -17.11 4.04
C LYS A 117 -8.11 -16.23 4.88
N ARG A 118 -9.41 -16.37 4.66
CA ARG A 118 -10.51 -15.79 5.47
C ARG A 118 -11.46 -16.92 5.85
N GLY A 119 -11.73 -17.11 7.14
CA GLY A 119 -12.59 -18.21 7.62
C GLY A 119 -12.14 -19.61 7.16
N GLY A 120 -10.84 -19.81 6.92
CA GLY A 120 -10.27 -21.06 6.41
C GLY A 120 -10.24 -21.21 4.88
N ALA A 121 -11.02 -20.42 4.13
CA ALA A 121 -11.03 -20.43 2.67
C ALA A 121 -9.99 -19.46 2.09
N VAL A 122 -9.45 -19.78 0.90
CA VAL A 122 -8.47 -18.91 0.21
C VAL A 122 -9.16 -17.69 -0.41
N VAL A 123 -8.52 -16.53 -0.32
CA VAL A 123 -9.07 -15.25 -0.82
C VAL A 123 -9.02 -15.17 -2.34
N CYS A 124 -7.97 -15.72 -2.95
CA CYS A 124 -7.81 -15.76 -4.40
C CYS A 124 -7.44 -17.17 -4.86
N ARG A 125 -8.05 -17.63 -5.96
CA ARG A 125 -7.71 -18.89 -6.61
C ARG A 125 -7.79 -18.71 -8.12
N ASN A 126 -6.78 -19.20 -8.85
CA ASN A 126 -6.71 -19.09 -10.32
C ASN A 126 -6.97 -17.65 -10.81
N ASN A 127 -6.32 -16.67 -10.17
CA ASN A 127 -6.46 -15.23 -10.48
C ASN A 127 -7.90 -14.70 -10.37
N THR A 128 -8.75 -15.36 -9.61
CA THR A 128 -10.12 -14.92 -9.31
C THR A 128 -10.25 -14.68 -7.82
N ILE A 129 -10.80 -13.53 -7.44
CA ILE A 129 -11.13 -13.21 -6.03
C ILE A 129 -12.39 -13.97 -5.65
N MET A 130 -12.37 -14.66 -4.51
CA MET A 130 -13.45 -15.58 -4.09
C MET A 130 -14.52 -14.90 -3.22
N PHE A 131 -14.31 -13.65 -2.83
CA PHE A 131 -15.17 -12.90 -1.91
C PHE A 131 -15.61 -11.60 -2.56
N ASP A 132 -16.91 -11.44 -2.76
CA ASP A 132 -17.49 -10.25 -3.44
C ASP A 132 -17.35 -8.97 -2.61
N ASP A 133 -17.23 -9.10 -1.29
CA ASP A 133 -17.05 -8.01 -0.33
C ASP A 133 -15.56 -7.63 -0.10
N LEU A 134 -14.63 -8.22 -0.87
CA LEU A 134 -13.22 -7.84 -0.84
C LEU A 134 -12.99 -6.59 -1.69
N ASP A 135 -12.99 -5.43 -1.04
CA ASP A 135 -12.71 -4.14 -1.68
C ASP A 135 -11.23 -3.73 -1.61
N MET A 136 -10.91 -2.56 -2.15
CA MET A 136 -9.55 -2.00 -2.14
C MET A 136 -9.00 -1.72 -0.73
N THR A 137 -9.86 -1.42 0.22
CA THR A 137 -9.47 -1.14 1.62
C THR A 137 -8.96 -2.40 2.31
N GLN A 138 -9.41 -3.57 1.89
CA GLN A 138 -8.94 -4.87 2.37
C GLN A 138 -7.81 -5.42 1.49
N LEU A 139 -7.95 -5.29 0.17
CA LEU A 139 -7.02 -5.87 -0.80
C LEU A 139 -5.60 -5.32 -0.62
N LEU A 140 -5.43 -3.99 -0.57
CA LEU A 140 -4.11 -3.37 -0.50
C LEU A 140 -3.34 -3.77 0.79
N PRO A 141 -3.91 -3.65 2.01
CA PRO A 141 -3.23 -4.09 3.21
C PRO A 141 -2.87 -5.57 3.21
N LEU A 142 -3.71 -6.45 2.65
CA LEU A 142 -3.42 -7.87 2.55
C LEU A 142 -2.23 -8.16 1.63
N VAL A 143 -2.16 -7.47 0.48
CA VAL A 143 -1.01 -7.59 -0.44
C VAL A 143 0.26 -7.09 0.25
N ILE A 144 0.23 -5.91 0.87
CA ILE A 144 1.38 -5.33 1.59
C ILE A 144 1.85 -6.26 2.72
N ALA A 145 0.92 -6.76 3.53
CA ALA A 145 1.25 -7.66 4.64
C ALA A 145 1.84 -8.99 4.12
N THR A 146 1.35 -9.50 2.99
CA THR A 146 1.89 -10.70 2.35
C THR A 146 3.31 -10.49 1.84
N ILE A 147 3.58 -9.35 1.19
CA ILE A 147 4.93 -8.96 0.74
C ILE A 147 5.86 -8.85 1.95
N ARG A 148 5.45 -8.17 3.02
CA ARG A 148 6.26 -8.03 4.24
C ARG A 148 6.64 -9.39 4.84
N ILE A 149 5.68 -10.29 4.98
CA ILE A 149 5.88 -11.61 5.60
C ILE A 149 6.74 -12.53 4.72
N ASN A 150 6.54 -12.50 3.41
CA ASN A 150 7.19 -13.44 2.49
C ASN A 150 8.51 -12.93 1.92
N LEU A 151 8.66 -11.62 1.73
CA LEU A 151 9.80 -11.01 1.05
C LEU A 151 10.60 -10.06 1.94
N GLY A 152 10.23 -9.89 3.22
CA GLY A 152 10.92 -8.98 4.14
C GLY A 152 12.43 -9.20 4.22
N ASN A 153 12.87 -10.46 4.28
CA ASN A 153 14.29 -10.80 4.32
C ASN A 153 15.03 -10.45 3.01
N PHE A 154 14.35 -10.62 1.87
CA PHE A 154 14.90 -10.24 0.56
C PHE A 154 15.08 -8.72 0.46
N ILE A 155 14.04 -7.96 0.82
CA ILE A 155 14.07 -6.49 0.79
C ILE A 155 15.16 -5.98 1.72
N LEU A 156 15.23 -6.49 2.96
CA LEU A 156 16.29 -6.14 3.91
C LEU A 156 17.70 -6.46 3.36
N GLY A 157 17.85 -7.61 2.70
CA GLY A 157 19.09 -8.00 2.03
C GLY A 157 19.50 -6.99 0.95
N LEU A 158 18.57 -6.58 0.08
CA LEU A 158 18.83 -5.55 -0.95
C LEU A 158 19.23 -4.20 -0.33
N LEU A 159 18.51 -3.76 0.71
CA LEU A 159 18.79 -2.49 1.40
C LEU A 159 20.17 -2.48 2.04
N THR A 160 20.57 -3.61 2.64
CA THR A 160 21.88 -3.77 3.27
C THR A 160 23.00 -3.71 2.22
N GLN A 161 22.82 -4.37 1.07
CA GLN A 161 23.76 -4.32 -0.05
C GLN A 161 23.91 -2.90 -0.62
N ALA A 162 22.80 -2.21 -0.89
CA ALA A 162 22.82 -0.83 -1.38
C ALA A 162 23.56 0.12 -0.41
N SER A 163 23.35 -0.05 0.89
CA SER A 163 24.03 0.73 1.93
C SER A 163 25.54 0.47 1.99
N SER A 164 25.98 -0.76 1.72
CA SER A 164 27.42 -1.09 1.66
C SER A 164 28.11 -0.55 0.40
N MET A 165 27.40 -0.50 -0.74
CA MET A 165 27.94 0.08 -1.98
C MET A 165 28.16 1.59 -1.86
N GLN A 166 27.34 2.31 -1.08
CA GLN A 166 27.53 3.74 -0.79
C GLN A 166 28.70 4.04 0.16
N LYS A 167 29.18 3.05 0.92
CA LYS A 167 30.25 3.22 1.94
C LYS A 167 31.65 2.89 1.44
N GLN A 168 31.85 2.58 0.15
CA GLN A 168 33.18 2.42 -0.43
C GLN A 168 33.69 3.78 -0.93
N PRO A 169 34.61 4.47 -0.20
CA PRO A 169 35.42 5.49 -0.83
C PRO A 169 36.40 4.77 -1.77
N GLN A 170 36.47 5.24 -3.02
CA GLN A 170 37.64 4.97 -3.87
C GLN A 170 38.88 5.64 -3.28
#